data_AF-A0A832WJB8-F1
#
_entry.id   AF-A0A832WJB8-F1
#
_cell.length_a   1.000
_cell.length_b   1.000
_cell.length_c   1.000
_cell.angle_alpha   90.00
_cell.angle_beta   90.00
_cell.angle_gamma   90.00
#
_symmetry.space_group_name_H-M   'P 1'
#
loop_
_entity.id
_entity.type
_entity.pdbx_description
1 polymer ?
#
loop_
_entity_poly.entity_id
_entity_poly.type
_entity_poly.pdbx_seq_one_letter_code
_entity_poly.pdbx_strand_id
1 'polypeptide(L)'
;MIKWRDGKLGLPIKEAVELFPELKNFLDEKGRLDFSNREARILYNKAVAKVLFDLDIEYHPKGLVTPPISRYIFLKTFLRGGEKVLEIGTGHTALMSLIAEKVFKCDVTATELDNEFYSYAKLNIARNNSRIKLLKSSGGIIRGVVPRGERFDVIFSAPPYYEKHSGGVLTEREALGGGKFGEEFSIKLLNEALDYLNAGGKVALFLPHKRDLLNAIKMKGIRLGYEVRDILFKVGTRKRHSLILTV
;
A
#
# COMPACT_ATOMS: atom_id res chain seq x y z
N MET A 1 -17.39 9.55 8.88
CA MET A 1 -16.36 10.59 9.01
C MET A 1 -15.19 9.95 9.77
N ILE A 2 -13.98 9.89 9.20
CA ILE A 2 -12.80 9.29 9.86
C ILE A 2 -12.65 9.96 11.22
N LYS A 3 -12.63 9.20 12.33
CA LYS A 3 -12.56 9.79 13.67
C LYS A 3 -11.19 10.46 13.84
N TRP A 4 -11.18 11.79 13.78
CA TRP A 4 -10.07 12.64 14.18
C TRP A 4 -10.24 12.93 15.67
N ARG A 5 -9.31 12.49 16.51
CA ARG A 5 -9.27 12.88 17.93
C ARG A 5 -7.96 13.64 18.17
N ASP A 6 -8.08 14.84 18.74
CA ASP A 6 -6.95 15.70 19.14
C ASP A 6 -5.93 16.05 18.03
N GLY A 7 -6.41 16.14 16.78
CA GLY A 7 -5.57 16.51 15.62
C GLY A 7 -4.54 15.45 15.21
N LYS A 8 -4.58 14.25 15.79
CA LYS A 8 -3.67 13.14 15.46
C LYS A 8 -4.45 11.95 14.90
N LEU A 9 -4.02 11.44 13.75
CA LEU A 9 -4.58 10.23 13.15
C LEU A 9 -4.01 9.00 13.90
N GLY A 10 -4.86 8.31 14.67
CA GLY A 10 -4.48 7.18 15.52
C GLY A 10 -5.68 6.56 16.22
N LEU A 11 -5.51 5.33 16.72
CA LEU A 11 -6.48 4.67 17.59
C LEU A 11 -5.84 4.49 18.97
N PRO A 12 -6.42 5.06 20.06
CA PRO A 12 -5.91 4.79 21.40
C PRO A 12 -5.88 3.29 21.70
N ILE A 13 -4.83 2.82 22.37
CA ILE A 13 -4.65 1.38 22.67
C ILE A 13 -5.85 0.82 23.46
N LYS A 14 -6.41 1.61 24.38
CA LYS A 14 -7.61 1.23 25.14
C LYS A 14 -8.81 0.95 24.23
N GLU A 15 -9.07 1.81 23.25
CA GLU A 15 -10.16 1.60 22.27
C GLU A 15 -9.88 0.38 21.38
N ALA A 16 -8.61 0.13 21.02
CA ALA A 16 -8.24 -1.08 20.27
C ALA A 16 -8.50 -2.36 21.08
N VAL A 17 -8.17 -2.35 22.38
CA VAL A 17 -8.38 -3.47 23.32
C VAL A 17 -9.86 -3.75 23.56
N GLU A 18 -10.72 -2.73 23.58
CA GLU A 18 -12.17 -2.93 23.69
C GLU A 18 -12.73 -3.71 22.50
N LEU A 19 -12.19 -3.49 21.31
CA LEU A 19 -12.61 -4.16 20.08
C LEU A 19 -11.95 -5.53 19.87
N PHE A 20 -10.70 -5.68 20.33
CA PHE A 20 -9.92 -6.91 20.26
C PHE A 20 -9.31 -7.22 21.64
N PRO A 21 -10.07 -7.87 22.55
CA PRO A 21 -9.64 -8.13 23.92
C PRO A 21 -8.33 -8.92 24.05
N GLU A 22 -7.97 -9.70 23.03
CA GLU A 22 -6.72 -10.46 22.94
C GLU A 22 -5.48 -9.56 23.00
N LEU A 23 -5.62 -8.27 22.64
CA LEU A 23 -4.55 -7.29 22.77
C LEU A 23 -4.06 -7.12 24.21
N LYS A 24 -4.88 -7.46 25.22
CA LYS A 24 -4.48 -7.41 26.64
C LYS A 24 -3.28 -8.29 26.94
N ASN A 25 -3.12 -9.40 26.22
CA ASN A 25 -2.01 -10.35 26.39
C ASN A 25 -0.65 -9.77 25.94
N PHE A 26 -0.65 -8.61 25.27
CA PHE A 26 0.54 -7.96 24.73
C PHE A 26 0.81 -6.57 25.33
N LEU A 27 0.18 -6.24 26.46
CA LEU A 27 0.40 -4.98 27.16
C LEU A 27 1.47 -5.13 28.25
N ASP A 28 2.34 -4.14 28.38
CA ASP A 28 3.19 -4.00 29.57
C ASP A 28 2.40 -3.48 30.78
N GLU A 29 3.02 -3.46 31.95
CA GLU A 29 2.42 -2.95 33.20
C GLU A 29 1.94 -1.48 33.11
N LYS A 30 2.47 -0.72 32.13
CA LYS A 30 2.11 0.67 31.87
C LYS A 30 1.03 0.82 30.79
N GLY A 31 0.46 -0.29 30.31
CA GLY A 31 -0.58 -0.32 29.28
C GLY A 31 -0.06 -0.02 27.87
N ARG A 32 1.24 -0.16 27.62
CA ARG A 32 1.85 0.03 26.30
C ARG A 32 1.84 -1.29 25.55
N LEU A 33 1.45 -1.25 24.27
CA LEU A 33 1.42 -2.42 23.42
C LEU A 33 2.82 -2.79 22.94
N ASP A 34 3.16 -4.08 23.01
CA ASP A 34 4.40 -4.61 22.43
C ASP A 34 4.33 -4.63 20.89
N PHE A 35 4.86 -3.58 20.27
CA PHE A 35 4.98 -3.49 18.81
C PHE A 35 6.10 -4.35 18.21
N SER A 36 6.91 -5.03 19.01
CA SER A 36 7.86 -6.03 18.49
C SER A 36 7.13 -7.33 18.11
N ASN A 37 6.12 -7.71 18.90
CA ASN A 37 5.26 -8.86 18.64
C ASN A 37 4.43 -8.67 17.35
N ARG A 38 4.40 -9.70 16.49
CA ARG A 38 3.70 -9.66 15.19
C ARG A 38 2.18 -9.75 15.34
N GLU A 39 1.71 -10.60 16.24
CA GLU A 39 0.28 -10.80 16.50
C GLU A 39 -0.34 -9.53 17.10
N ALA A 40 0.32 -8.94 18.10
CA ALA A 40 -0.07 -7.64 18.66
C ALA A 40 -0.22 -6.57 17.58
N ARG A 41 0.76 -6.49 16.66
CA ARG A 41 0.71 -5.57 15.51
C ARG A 41 -0.45 -5.86 14.56
N ILE A 42 -0.75 -7.12 14.28
CA ILE A 42 -1.88 -7.48 13.40
C ILE A 42 -3.18 -7.06 14.05
N LEU A 43 -3.43 -7.48 15.28
CA LEU A 43 -4.66 -7.16 16.02
C LEU A 43 -4.87 -5.64 16.11
N TYR A 44 -3.82 -4.89 16.44
CA TYR A 44 -3.90 -3.43 16.48
C TYR A 44 -4.20 -2.83 15.10
N ASN A 45 -3.58 -3.31 14.02
CA ASN A 45 -3.88 -2.80 12.68
C ASN A 45 -5.27 -3.21 12.17
N LYS A 46 -5.79 -4.38 12.57
CA LYS A 46 -7.20 -4.76 12.34
C LYS A 46 -8.14 -3.79 13.07
N ALA A 47 -7.85 -3.45 14.32
CA ALA A 47 -8.61 -2.46 15.08
C ALA A 47 -8.60 -1.07 14.40
N VAL A 48 -7.42 -0.61 13.97
CA VAL A 48 -7.28 0.65 13.23
C VAL A 48 -8.06 0.63 11.92
N ALA A 49 -7.98 -0.45 11.13
CA ALA A 49 -8.72 -0.61 9.89
C ALA A 49 -10.24 -0.51 10.13
N LYS A 50 -10.73 -1.20 11.16
CA LYS A 50 -12.14 -1.22 11.54
C LYS A 50 -12.64 0.13 12.05
N VAL A 51 -11.94 0.75 13.00
CA VAL A 51 -12.43 1.99 13.63
C VAL A 51 -12.28 3.21 12.73
N LEU A 52 -11.16 3.34 12.01
CA LEU A 52 -10.89 4.56 11.22
C LEU A 52 -11.43 4.49 9.80
N PHE A 53 -11.49 3.30 9.20
CA PHE A 53 -11.85 3.12 7.80
C PHE A 53 -13.09 2.26 7.60
N ASP A 54 -13.67 1.71 8.68
CA ASP A 54 -14.79 0.78 8.62
C ASP A 54 -14.46 -0.42 7.73
N LEU A 55 -13.24 -0.94 7.84
CA LEU A 55 -12.77 -2.08 7.06
C LEU A 55 -12.51 -3.29 7.97
N ASP A 56 -13.10 -4.43 7.61
CA ASP A 56 -12.81 -5.73 8.22
C ASP A 56 -11.75 -6.46 7.39
N ILE A 57 -10.55 -6.63 7.95
CA ILE A 57 -9.39 -7.14 7.23
C ILE A 57 -8.83 -8.38 7.91
N GLU A 58 -8.64 -9.43 7.13
CA GLU A 58 -7.86 -10.60 7.48
C GLU A 58 -6.42 -10.46 7.01
N TYR A 59 -5.48 -10.77 7.91
CA TYR A 59 -4.05 -10.71 7.60
C TYR A 59 -3.54 -12.12 7.37
N HIS A 60 -2.70 -12.28 6.34
CA HIS A 60 -2.02 -13.54 6.10
C HIS A 60 -0.99 -13.77 7.23
N PRO A 61 -0.87 -15.00 7.78
CA PRO A 61 0.07 -15.29 8.86
C PRO A 61 1.54 -15.02 8.55
N LYS A 62 1.91 -14.97 7.27
CA LYS A 62 3.27 -14.66 6.81
C LYS A 62 3.41 -13.37 6.00
N GLY A 63 2.30 -12.71 5.69
CA GLY A 63 2.34 -11.50 4.86
C GLY A 63 2.84 -10.28 5.63
N LEU A 64 3.19 -9.21 4.91
CA LEU A 64 3.51 -7.92 5.51
C LEU A 64 2.40 -7.41 6.45
N VAL A 65 2.75 -7.00 7.67
CA VAL A 65 1.81 -6.29 8.54
C VAL A 65 1.62 -4.86 8.03
N THR A 66 0.66 -4.68 7.12
CA THR A 66 0.31 -3.42 6.46
C THR A 66 -0.37 -2.44 7.43
N PRO A 67 0.21 -1.26 7.74
CA PRO A 67 -0.37 -0.29 8.66
C PRO A 67 -1.35 0.68 7.95
N PRO A 68 -2.67 0.68 8.28
CA PRO A 68 -3.68 1.45 7.54
C PRO A 68 -3.43 2.96 7.51
N ILE A 69 -3.04 3.56 8.64
CA ILE A 69 -2.81 5.01 8.77
C ILE A 69 -1.75 5.50 7.77
N SER A 70 -0.63 4.78 7.67
CA SER A 70 0.45 5.19 6.78
C SER A 70 0.08 5.06 5.31
N ARG A 71 -0.75 4.06 4.97
CA ARG A 71 -1.29 3.86 3.63
C ARG A 71 -2.32 4.94 3.26
N TYR A 72 -3.21 5.28 4.18
CA TYR A 72 -4.17 6.36 3.97
C TYR A 72 -3.50 7.72 3.77
N ILE A 73 -2.48 8.05 4.57
CA ILE A 73 -1.73 9.31 4.40
C ILE A 73 -1.07 9.35 3.01
N PHE A 74 -0.52 8.23 2.54
CA PHE A 74 0.00 8.11 1.19
C PHE A 74 -1.06 8.36 0.13
N LEU A 75 -2.23 7.71 0.21
CA LEU A 75 -3.32 7.93 -0.74
C LEU A 75 -3.78 9.39 -0.78
N LYS A 76 -3.84 10.07 0.39
CA LYS A 76 -4.21 11.49 0.48
C LYS A 76 -3.26 12.43 -0.27
N THR A 77 -2.01 12.07 -0.52
CA THR A 77 -1.08 12.97 -1.20
C THR A 77 -1.48 13.19 -2.66
N PHE A 78 -2.13 12.21 -3.31
CA PHE A 78 -2.42 12.23 -4.74
C PHE A 78 -3.89 11.99 -5.12
N LEU A 79 -4.69 11.28 -4.32
CA LEU A 79 -6.12 11.09 -4.59
C LEU A 79 -6.94 12.32 -4.19
N ARG A 80 -7.91 12.66 -5.02
CA ARG A 80 -8.87 13.77 -4.87
C ARG A 80 -10.32 13.25 -4.84
N GLY A 81 -10.55 12.06 -5.37
CA GLY A 81 -11.78 11.31 -5.31
C GLY A 81 -12.43 11.13 -6.68
N GLY A 82 -13.07 9.97 -6.87
CA GLY A 82 -13.74 9.60 -8.13
C GLY A 82 -12.82 9.12 -9.25
N GLU A 83 -11.49 9.09 -9.04
CA GLU A 83 -10.55 8.62 -10.06
C GLU A 83 -10.73 7.15 -10.41
N LYS A 84 -10.44 6.79 -11.66
CA LYS A 84 -10.20 5.40 -12.06
C LYS A 84 -8.74 5.05 -11.78
N VAL A 85 -8.52 4.06 -10.91
CA VAL A 85 -7.20 3.76 -10.34
C VAL A 85 -6.79 2.31 -10.51
N LEU A 86 -5.47 2.10 -10.60
CA LEU A 86 -4.85 0.79 -10.63
C LEU A 86 -3.84 0.65 -9.48
N GLU A 87 -4.08 -0.28 -8.56
CA GLU A 87 -3.07 -0.70 -7.59
C GLU A 87 -2.24 -1.88 -8.13
N ILE A 88 -0.92 -1.76 -8.09
CA ILE A 88 0.00 -2.85 -8.43
C ILE A 88 0.53 -3.50 -7.16
N GLY A 89 0.29 -4.80 -7.00
CA GLY A 89 0.73 -5.58 -5.85
C GLY A 89 -0.04 -5.20 -4.58
N THR A 90 -1.36 -5.43 -4.60
CA THR A 90 -2.25 -5.03 -3.49
C THR A 90 -1.97 -5.79 -2.18
N GLY A 91 -1.25 -6.92 -2.29
CA GLY A 91 -0.93 -7.80 -1.19
C GLY A 91 -2.17 -8.49 -0.63
N HIS A 92 -1.96 -9.37 0.34
CA HIS A 92 -3.04 -10.15 0.94
C HIS A 92 -4.15 -9.30 1.59
N THR A 93 -3.86 -8.06 2.00
CA THR A 93 -4.83 -7.21 2.68
C THR A 93 -5.79 -6.46 1.76
N ALA A 94 -5.44 -6.26 0.49
CA ALA A 94 -6.11 -5.33 -0.42
C ALA A 94 -6.33 -3.90 0.13
N LEU A 95 -5.52 -3.47 1.12
CA LEU A 95 -5.86 -2.37 2.01
C LEU A 95 -5.93 -1.01 1.31
N MET A 96 -4.97 -0.69 0.44
CA MET A 96 -5.00 0.61 -0.26
C MET A 96 -6.14 0.67 -1.27
N SER A 97 -6.37 -0.41 -2.02
CA SER A 97 -7.54 -0.53 -2.90
C SER A 97 -8.86 -0.34 -2.16
N LEU A 98 -9.05 -0.99 -1.01
CA LEU A 98 -10.24 -0.85 -0.18
C LEU A 98 -10.42 0.58 0.35
N ILE A 99 -9.34 1.23 0.78
CA ILE A 99 -9.40 2.63 1.22
C ILE A 99 -9.69 3.56 0.03
N ALA A 100 -9.09 3.33 -1.14
CA ALA A 100 -9.33 4.13 -2.35
C ALA A 100 -10.79 4.07 -2.77
N GLU A 101 -11.38 2.88 -2.86
CA GLU A 101 -12.80 2.72 -3.18
C GLU A 101 -13.70 3.34 -2.09
N LYS A 102 -13.51 2.96 -0.83
CA LYS A 102 -14.45 3.33 0.24
C LYS A 102 -14.39 4.80 0.62
N VAL A 103 -13.19 5.34 0.76
CA VAL A 103 -12.95 6.71 1.27
C VAL A 103 -12.89 7.72 0.13
N PHE A 104 -12.19 7.39 -0.96
CA PHE A 104 -12.00 8.31 -2.09
C PHE A 104 -12.99 8.07 -3.22
N LYS A 105 -13.87 7.06 -3.14
CA LYS A 105 -14.89 6.78 -4.17
C LYS A 105 -14.29 6.49 -5.54
N CYS A 106 -13.06 5.95 -5.58
CA CYS A 106 -12.39 5.58 -6.82
C CYS A 106 -13.03 4.32 -7.46
N ASP A 107 -12.92 4.21 -8.78
CA ASP A 107 -13.11 2.96 -9.52
C ASP A 107 -11.77 2.19 -9.51
N VAL A 108 -11.72 1.06 -8.82
CA VAL A 108 -10.44 0.42 -8.46
C VAL A 108 -10.25 -0.90 -9.19
N THR A 109 -9.13 -1.00 -9.92
CA THR A 109 -8.53 -2.27 -10.33
C THR A 109 -7.29 -2.54 -9.47
N ALA A 110 -7.09 -3.79 -9.07
CA ALA A 110 -5.94 -4.19 -8.24
C ALA A 110 -5.28 -5.45 -8.81
N THR A 111 -3.96 -5.57 -8.72
CA THR A 111 -3.23 -6.78 -9.16
C THR A 111 -2.50 -7.47 -8.02
N GLU A 112 -2.40 -8.80 -8.10
CA GLU A 112 -1.59 -9.60 -7.17
C GLU A 112 -0.93 -10.82 -7.85
N LEU A 113 0.37 -11.01 -7.59
CA LEU A 113 1.23 -12.05 -8.17
C LEU A 113 1.28 -13.33 -7.33
N ASP A 114 1.15 -13.24 -6.01
CA ASP A 114 1.17 -14.42 -5.15
C ASP A 114 -0.21 -15.09 -5.08
N ASN A 115 -0.26 -16.43 -5.08
CA ASN A 115 -1.52 -17.18 -5.09
C ASN A 115 -2.25 -17.12 -3.74
N GLU A 116 -1.51 -17.23 -2.63
CA GLU A 116 -2.09 -17.16 -1.29
C GLU A 116 -2.55 -15.73 -1.01
N PHE A 117 -1.74 -14.72 -1.36
CA PHE A 117 -2.11 -13.33 -1.18
C PHE A 117 -3.26 -12.91 -2.07
N TYR A 118 -3.34 -13.38 -3.32
CA TYR A 118 -4.50 -13.14 -4.17
C TYR A 118 -5.78 -13.70 -3.53
N SER A 119 -5.71 -14.89 -2.94
CA SER A 119 -6.85 -15.52 -2.28
C SER A 119 -7.32 -14.73 -1.06
N TYR A 120 -6.38 -14.26 -0.22
CA TYR A 120 -6.70 -13.39 0.92
C TYR A 120 -7.24 -12.02 0.47
N ALA A 121 -6.65 -11.41 -0.55
CA ALA A 121 -7.12 -10.14 -1.11
C ALA A 121 -8.56 -10.28 -1.60
N LYS A 122 -8.87 -11.36 -2.33
CA LYS A 122 -10.22 -11.67 -2.79
C LYS A 122 -11.21 -11.82 -1.62
N LEU A 123 -10.83 -12.52 -0.55
CA LEU A 123 -11.66 -12.67 0.64
C LEU A 123 -11.89 -11.34 1.35
N ASN A 124 -10.86 -10.49 1.48
CA ASN A 124 -10.97 -9.17 2.07
C ASN A 124 -11.87 -8.23 1.25
N ILE A 125 -11.76 -8.27 -0.08
CA ILE A 125 -12.65 -7.51 -0.98
C ILE A 125 -14.10 -7.94 -0.78
N ALA A 126 -14.37 -9.25 -0.78
CA ALA A 126 -15.71 -9.79 -0.56
C ALA A 126 -16.27 -9.44 0.83
N ARG A 127 -15.45 -9.58 1.90
CA ARG A 127 -15.84 -9.27 3.28
C ARG A 127 -16.30 -7.83 3.46
N ASN A 128 -15.76 -6.90 2.68
CA ASN A 128 -16.09 -5.48 2.74
C ASN A 128 -17.15 -5.05 1.72
N ASN A 129 -17.81 -6.00 1.03
CA ASN A 129 -18.79 -5.74 -0.03
C ASN A 129 -18.26 -4.79 -1.11
N SER A 130 -16.97 -4.92 -1.40
CA SER A 130 -16.26 -4.06 -2.33
C SER A 130 -16.41 -4.56 -3.77
N ARG A 131 -16.37 -3.63 -4.73
CA ARG A 131 -16.47 -3.90 -6.18
C ARG A 131 -15.11 -3.83 -6.88
N ILE A 132 -14.01 -3.81 -6.13
CA ILE A 132 -12.66 -3.82 -6.68
C ILE A 132 -12.50 -4.97 -7.69
N LYS A 133 -12.02 -4.63 -8.90
CA LYS A 133 -11.62 -5.62 -9.91
C LYS A 133 -10.23 -6.16 -9.58
N LEU A 134 -10.18 -7.32 -8.93
CA LEU A 134 -8.92 -7.99 -8.62
C LEU A 134 -8.46 -8.86 -9.80
N LEU A 135 -7.23 -8.64 -10.27
CA LEU A 135 -6.59 -9.36 -11.37
C LEU A 135 -5.39 -10.17 -10.87
N LYS A 136 -5.34 -11.45 -11.25
CA LYS A 136 -4.20 -12.31 -10.96
C LYS A 136 -3.08 -12.03 -11.95
N SER A 137 -1.90 -11.66 -11.46
CA SER A 137 -0.67 -11.63 -12.28
C SER A 137 -0.03 -13.02 -12.33
N SER A 138 0.51 -13.37 -13.51
CA SER A 138 1.33 -14.56 -13.74
C SER A 138 2.80 -14.22 -14.03
N GLY A 139 3.26 -13.02 -13.64
CA GLY A 139 4.65 -12.57 -13.76
C GLY A 139 4.82 -11.15 -14.33
N GLY A 140 3.78 -10.59 -14.94
CA GLY A 140 3.77 -9.22 -15.45
C GLY A 140 3.48 -8.19 -14.35
N ILE A 141 3.82 -6.92 -14.62
CA ILE A 141 3.50 -5.78 -13.74
C ILE A 141 2.15 -5.18 -14.17
N ILE A 142 2.10 -4.56 -15.35
CA ILE A 142 0.87 -4.06 -15.98
C ILE A 142 0.63 -4.80 -17.30
N ARG A 143 1.63 -4.79 -18.19
CA ARG A 143 1.57 -5.46 -19.48
C ARG A 143 1.42 -6.97 -19.27
N GLY A 144 0.44 -7.56 -19.95
CA GLY A 144 0.11 -8.98 -19.82
C GLY A 144 -0.75 -9.32 -18.59
N VAL A 145 -1.12 -8.34 -17.77
CA VAL A 145 -2.04 -8.51 -16.63
C VAL A 145 -3.31 -7.69 -16.85
N VAL A 146 -3.13 -6.41 -17.16
CA VAL A 146 -4.23 -5.49 -17.45
C VAL A 146 -4.60 -5.56 -18.94
N PRO A 147 -5.89 -5.61 -19.31
CA PRO A 147 -6.30 -5.61 -20.71
C PRO A 147 -5.75 -4.41 -21.49
N ARG A 148 -5.34 -4.65 -22.73
CA ARG A 148 -4.89 -3.57 -23.62
C ARG A 148 -6.05 -2.60 -23.89
N GLY A 149 -5.73 -1.30 -23.94
CA GLY A 149 -6.72 -0.23 -24.15
C GLY A 149 -7.30 0.32 -22.85
N GLU A 150 -7.18 -0.38 -21.72
CA GLU A 150 -7.52 0.17 -20.41
C GLU A 150 -6.59 1.35 -20.08
N ARG A 151 -7.16 2.37 -19.43
CA ARG A 151 -6.46 3.56 -18.96
C ARG A 151 -6.93 3.97 -17.58
N PHE A 152 -6.04 4.61 -16.83
CA PHE A 152 -6.25 5.02 -15.44
C PHE A 152 -5.80 6.47 -15.24
N ASP A 153 -6.47 7.17 -14.34
CA ASP A 153 -6.06 8.51 -13.90
C ASP A 153 -4.88 8.41 -12.93
N VAL A 154 -4.84 7.33 -12.15
CA VAL A 154 -3.76 7.06 -11.21
C VAL A 154 -3.38 5.58 -11.20
N ILE A 155 -2.09 5.31 -11.33
CA ILE A 155 -1.51 4.00 -11.05
C ILE A 155 -0.68 4.14 -9.77
N PHE A 156 -0.82 3.26 -8.79
CA PHE A 156 -0.04 3.36 -7.56
C PHE A 156 0.44 2.01 -7.05
N SER A 157 1.52 2.04 -6.29
CA SER A 157 2.09 0.83 -5.72
C SER A 157 2.89 1.11 -4.44
N ALA A 158 3.00 0.08 -3.62
CA ALA A 158 3.98 -0.02 -2.56
C ALA A 158 5.06 -1.02 -2.98
N PRO A 159 5.96 -0.63 -3.89
CA PRO A 159 6.80 -1.61 -4.58
C PRO A 159 7.77 -2.30 -3.62
N PRO A 160 8.16 -3.56 -3.93
CA PRO A 160 9.34 -4.15 -3.32
C PRO A 160 10.56 -3.28 -3.62
N TYR A 161 11.47 -3.15 -2.64
CA TYR A 161 12.57 -2.17 -2.70
C TYR A 161 13.91 -2.69 -2.18
N TYR A 162 14.01 -3.98 -1.83
CA TYR A 162 15.29 -4.57 -1.45
C TYR A 162 16.09 -5.01 -2.67
N GLU A 163 17.39 -4.77 -2.64
CA GLU A 163 18.35 -5.15 -3.71
C GLU A 163 18.51 -6.66 -3.83
N LYS A 164 18.56 -7.34 -2.68
CA LYS A 164 18.69 -8.80 -2.53
C LYS A 164 17.86 -9.26 -1.34
N HIS A 165 17.48 -10.54 -1.32
CA HIS A 165 16.76 -11.12 -0.19
C HIS A 165 17.70 -11.18 1.02
N SER A 166 17.38 -10.43 2.06
CA SER A 166 18.21 -10.31 3.27
C SER A 166 17.65 -11.08 4.47
N GLY A 167 16.86 -12.14 4.24
CA GLY A 167 16.35 -13.01 5.31
C GLY A 167 15.38 -12.32 6.28
N GLY A 168 14.69 -11.26 5.83
CA GLY A 168 13.73 -10.52 6.63
C GLY A 168 12.35 -11.19 6.74
N VAL A 169 11.40 -10.48 7.36
CA VAL A 169 10.02 -10.96 7.59
C VAL A 169 9.16 -11.00 6.30
N LEU A 170 9.67 -10.46 5.19
CA LEU A 170 8.99 -10.44 3.90
C LEU A 170 9.35 -11.68 3.10
N THR A 171 8.42 -12.21 2.31
CA THR A 171 8.74 -13.25 1.33
C THR A 171 9.72 -12.70 0.27
N GLU A 172 10.50 -13.58 -0.38
CA GLU A 172 11.41 -13.19 -1.48
C GLU A 172 10.70 -12.33 -2.53
N ARG A 173 9.46 -12.69 -2.87
CA ARG A 173 8.64 -12.01 -3.87
C ARG A 173 8.13 -10.64 -3.41
N GLU A 174 7.87 -10.45 -2.12
CA GLU A 174 7.48 -9.14 -1.54
C GLU A 174 8.68 -8.20 -1.32
N ALA A 175 9.89 -8.73 -1.24
CA ALA A 175 11.07 -7.95 -0.87
C ALA A 175 11.86 -7.44 -2.08
N LEU A 176 12.00 -8.26 -3.12
CA LEU A 176 12.97 -8.04 -4.19
C LEU A 176 12.52 -6.98 -5.21
N GLY A 177 13.08 -5.78 -5.08
CA GLY A 177 12.93 -4.70 -6.07
C GLY A 177 13.89 -4.84 -7.25
N GLY A 178 15.03 -5.51 -7.05
CA GLY A 178 16.09 -5.67 -8.06
C GLY A 178 16.90 -4.39 -8.31
N GLY A 179 17.86 -4.44 -9.23
CA GLY A 179 18.76 -3.31 -9.51
C GLY A 179 19.79 -3.03 -8.42
N LYS A 180 20.54 -1.93 -8.58
CA LYS A 180 21.68 -1.60 -7.70
C LYS A 180 21.23 -1.10 -6.33
N PHE A 181 20.07 -0.45 -6.26
CA PHE A 181 19.54 0.21 -5.07
C PHE A 181 18.14 -0.31 -4.67
N GLY A 182 17.56 -1.27 -5.41
CA GLY A 182 16.19 -1.76 -5.22
C GLY A 182 15.16 -1.13 -6.17
N GLU A 183 15.61 -0.41 -7.19
CA GLU A 183 14.82 0.47 -8.05
C GLU A 183 14.20 -0.21 -9.28
N GLU A 184 14.68 -1.38 -9.66
CA GLU A 184 14.41 -1.97 -10.98
C GLU A 184 12.91 -2.19 -11.22
N PHE A 185 12.19 -2.75 -10.25
CA PHE A 185 10.73 -2.92 -10.32
C PHE A 185 10.02 -1.58 -10.51
N SER A 186 10.39 -0.56 -9.73
CA SER A 186 9.77 0.77 -9.83
C SER A 186 10.01 1.41 -11.19
N ILE A 187 11.20 1.25 -11.76
CA ILE A 187 11.54 1.74 -13.10
C ILE A 187 10.73 1.01 -14.17
N LYS A 188 10.60 -0.32 -14.09
CA LYS A 188 9.79 -1.10 -15.04
C LYS A 188 8.32 -0.70 -14.96
N LEU A 189 7.77 -0.53 -13.75
CA LEU A 189 6.42 -0.02 -13.53
C LEU A 189 6.22 1.35 -14.19
N LEU A 190 7.13 2.31 -13.98
CA LEU A 190 7.05 3.63 -14.61
C LEU A 190 7.07 3.57 -16.13
N ASN A 191 7.87 2.67 -16.71
CA ASN A 191 7.94 2.51 -18.15
C ASN A 191 6.65 1.91 -18.73
N GLU A 192 6.09 0.88 -18.08
CA GLU A 192 4.84 0.28 -18.52
C GLU A 192 3.63 1.21 -18.31
N ALA A 193 3.63 2.00 -17.24
CA ALA A 193 2.53 2.90 -16.89
C ALA A 193 2.22 3.94 -17.96
N LEU A 194 3.22 4.38 -18.75
CA LEU A 194 3.02 5.33 -19.85
C LEU A 194 1.93 4.89 -20.83
N ASP A 195 1.81 3.57 -21.09
CA ASP A 195 0.81 3.03 -22.01
C ASP A 195 -0.58 2.89 -21.37
N TYR A 196 -0.72 3.11 -20.07
CA TYR A 196 -1.95 2.85 -19.30
C TYR A 196 -2.44 4.08 -18.52
N LEU A 197 -1.80 5.24 -18.67
CA LEU A 197 -2.25 6.49 -18.08
C LEU A 197 -3.13 7.28 -19.05
N ASN A 198 -4.18 7.90 -18.51
CA ASN A 198 -4.87 9.00 -19.16
C ASN A 198 -3.95 10.23 -19.30
N ALA A 199 -4.30 11.19 -20.15
CA ALA A 199 -3.62 12.48 -20.20
C ALA A 199 -3.72 13.18 -18.82
N GLY A 200 -2.60 13.69 -18.29
CA GLY A 200 -2.52 14.21 -16.91
C GLY A 200 -2.58 13.13 -15.82
N GLY A 201 -2.51 11.86 -16.21
CA GLY A 201 -2.43 10.72 -15.33
C GLY A 201 -1.13 10.70 -14.54
N LYS A 202 -1.10 9.94 -13.44
CA LYS A 202 0.09 9.88 -12.58
C LYS A 202 0.38 8.50 -12.02
N VAL A 203 1.65 8.24 -11.78
CA VAL A 203 2.13 7.12 -10.96
C VAL A 203 2.47 7.62 -9.56
N ALA A 204 1.99 6.96 -8.52
CA ALA A 204 2.37 7.23 -7.14
C ALA A 204 3.04 6.02 -6.47
N LEU A 205 4.23 6.20 -5.90
CA LEU A 205 5.01 5.15 -5.26
C LEU A 205 5.20 5.43 -3.76
N PHE A 206 4.82 4.47 -2.92
CA PHE A 206 5.09 4.49 -1.49
C PHE A 206 6.46 3.90 -1.20
N LEU A 207 7.43 4.74 -0.83
CA LEU A 207 8.84 4.35 -0.75
C LEU A 207 9.44 4.59 0.66
N PRO A 208 10.49 3.83 1.03
CA PRO A 208 11.24 4.07 2.25
C PRO A 208 12.08 5.36 2.14
N HIS A 209 12.55 5.86 3.29
CA HIS A 209 13.51 6.96 3.34
C HIS A 209 14.93 6.49 3.00
N LYS A 210 15.16 6.11 1.73
CA LYS A 210 16.45 5.63 1.20
C LYS A 210 16.88 6.52 0.03
N ARG A 211 17.89 7.39 0.26
CA ARG A 211 18.28 8.46 -0.67
C ARG A 211 18.63 7.96 -2.07
N ASP A 212 19.46 6.92 -2.18
CA ASP A 212 19.95 6.45 -3.49
C ASP A 212 18.85 5.79 -4.32
N LEU A 213 17.98 4.99 -3.68
CA LEU A 213 16.79 4.42 -4.31
C LEU A 213 15.87 5.52 -4.85
N LEU A 214 15.55 6.52 -4.02
CA LEU A 214 14.68 7.64 -4.41
C LEU A 214 15.28 8.42 -5.58
N ASN A 215 16.57 8.72 -5.53
CA ASN A 215 17.27 9.45 -6.59
C ASN A 215 17.28 8.65 -7.90
N ALA A 216 17.54 7.35 -7.85
CA ALA A 216 17.53 6.49 -9.03
C ALA A 216 16.16 6.48 -9.72
N ILE A 217 15.07 6.33 -8.95
CA ILE A 217 13.70 6.35 -9.48
C ILE A 217 13.35 7.73 -10.05
N LYS A 218 13.65 8.82 -9.33
CA LYS A 218 13.42 10.21 -9.79
C LYS A 218 14.11 10.49 -11.12
N MET A 219 15.40 10.20 -11.21
CA MET A 219 16.18 10.45 -12.42
C MET A 219 15.65 9.66 -13.61
N LYS A 220 15.25 8.40 -13.40
CA LYS A 220 14.68 7.60 -14.47
C LYS A 220 13.28 8.07 -14.86
N GLY A 221 12.45 8.48 -13.91
CA GLY A 221 11.15 9.08 -14.17
C GLY A 221 11.24 10.34 -15.05
N ILE A 222 12.13 11.27 -14.71
CA ILE A 222 12.36 12.49 -15.52
C ILE A 222 12.80 12.12 -16.95
N ARG A 223 13.71 11.14 -17.11
CA ARG A 223 14.15 10.67 -18.44
C ARG A 223 13.05 9.99 -19.25
N LEU A 224 12.03 9.45 -18.59
CA LEU A 224 10.85 8.86 -19.23
C LEU A 224 9.78 9.93 -19.57
N GLY A 225 10.02 11.20 -19.23
CA GLY A 225 9.12 12.32 -19.52
C GLY A 225 8.19 12.71 -18.38
N TYR A 226 8.31 12.12 -17.19
CA TYR A 226 7.46 12.47 -16.05
C TYR A 226 7.91 13.76 -15.35
N GLU A 227 6.94 14.57 -14.93
CA GLU A 227 7.15 15.56 -13.87
C GLU A 227 7.13 14.88 -12.50
N VAL A 228 8.09 15.20 -11.63
CA VAL A 228 8.30 14.46 -10.38
C VAL A 228 8.10 15.35 -9.16
N ARG A 229 7.23 14.90 -8.25
CA ARG A 229 7.01 15.49 -6.93
C ARG A 229 7.25 14.45 -5.84
N ASP A 230 8.06 14.80 -4.84
CA ASP A 230 8.34 13.94 -3.69
C ASP A 230 7.79 14.56 -2.40
N ILE A 231 6.92 13.84 -1.70
CA ILE A 231 6.38 14.25 -0.41
C ILE A 231 6.90 13.30 0.67
N LEU A 232 7.75 13.83 1.57
CA LEU A 232 8.18 13.14 2.79
C LEU A 232 7.13 13.31 3.89
N PHE A 233 6.73 12.21 4.51
CA PHE A 233 5.88 12.21 5.70
C PHE A 233 6.37 11.19 6.73
N LYS A 234 5.95 11.37 7.98
CA LYS A 234 6.33 10.53 9.12
C LYS A 234 5.09 9.99 9.80
N VAL A 235 5.06 8.68 10.05
CA VAL A 235 4.00 8.00 10.80
C VAL A 235 4.65 7.16 11.88
N GLY A 236 4.37 7.48 13.15
CA GLY A 236 5.12 6.95 14.27
C GLY A 236 6.61 7.27 14.13
N THR A 237 7.47 6.25 14.13
CA THR A 237 8.93 6.38 13.97
C THR A 237 9.39 6.27 12.52
N ARG A 238 8.52 5.89 11.58
CA ARG A 238 8.90 5.60 10.19
C ARG A 238 8.73 6.84 9.31
N LYS A 239 9.81 7.21 8.62
CA LYS A 239 9.78 8.15 7.49
C LYS A 239 9.42 7.40 6.21
N ARG A 240 8.54 7.99 5.40
CA ARG A 240 8.04 7.45 4.13
C ARG A 240 7.94 8.55 3.09
N HIS A 241 8.09 8.16 1.84
CA HIS A 241 7.98 9.04 0.70
C HIS A 241 6.77 8.66 -0.14
N SER A 242 6.03 9.67 -0.58
CA SER A 242 5.08 9.57 -1.67
C SER A 242 5.73 10.21 -2.88
N LEU A 243 6.29 9.38 -3.76
CA LEU A 243 6.87 9.85 -5.01
C LEU A 243 5.80 9.83 -6.09
N ILE A 244 5.40 11.00 -6.58
CA ILE A 244 4.32 11.19 -7.56
C ILE A 244 4.97 11.62 -8.88
N LEU A 245 4.65 10.91 -9.95
CA LEU A 245 5.20 11.10 -11.29
C LEU A 245 4.04 11.32 -12.27
N THR A 246 3.93 12.49 -12.89
CA THR A 246 2.78 12.89 -13.73
C THR A 246 3.21 12.97 -15.20
N VAL A 247 2.34 12.53 -16.12
CA VAL A 247 2.53 12.66 -17.58
C VAL A 247 1.83 13.89 -18.15
#